data_AF-A0A2V8IQ17-F1
#
_entry.id   AF-A0A2V8IQ17-F1
#
_cell.length_a   1.000
_cell.length_b   1.000
_cell.length_c   1.000
_cell.angle_alpha   90.00
_cell.angle_beta   90.00
_cell.angle_gamma   90.00
#
_symmetry.space_group_name_H-M   'P 1'
#
loop_
_entity.id
_entity.type
_entity.pdbx_description
1 polymer ?
#
loop_
_entity_poly.entity_id
_entity_poly.type
_entity_poly.pdbx_seq_one_letter_code
_entity_poly.pdbx_strand_id
1 'polypeptide(L)'
;MSAAGCRAAFALAASLATACSDRRTAGPDDGGGVTVVGQVDVAIDAGQDRAPISPYVYGSNQDYAGNAWTVRRFGGNRTTGYNWETNFSNAGADYLHQSDRHTSTPSR
;
A
#
# COMPACT_ATOMS: atom_id res chain seq x y z
N MET A 1 68.33 -28.64 -11.64
CA MET A 1 68.50 -27.27 -11.11
C MET A 1 67.16 -26.82 -10.53
N SER A 2 67.21 -26.43 -9.26
CA SER A 2 66.28 -25.66 -8.42
C SER A 2 64.75 -25.72 -8.61
N ALA A 3 64.09 -26.02 -7.49
CA ALA A 3 62.67 -25.83 -7.21
C ALA A 3 62.30 -24.33 -7.00
N ALA A 4 61.01 -24.01 -7.12
CA ALA A 4 60.25 -23.23 -6.14
C ALA A 4 58.76 -23.22 -6.52
N GLY A 5 57.91 -23.70 -5.61
CA GLY A 5 56.45 -23.58 -5.70
C GLY A 5 55.95 -22.27 -5.10
N CYS A 6 54.71 -21.92 -5.45
CA CYS A 6 53.86 -21.07 -4.63
C CYS A 6 52.43 -21.60 -4.75
N ARG A 7 51.83 -22.03 -3.63
CA ARG A 7 50.44 -22.49 -3.52
C ARG A 7 49.63 -21.42 -2.79
N ALA A 8 48.50 -21.00 -3.37
CA ALA A 8 47.28 -20.54 -2.68
C ALA A 8 46.19 -20.46 -3.77
N ALA A 9 45.29 -21.45 -3.89
CA ALA A 9 43.98 -21.53 -3.22
C ALA A 9 43.12 -20.27 -3.42
N PHE A 10 41.96 -20.38 -4.11
CA PHE A 10 40.62 -20.03 -3.58
C PHE A 10 39.52 -20.17 -4.65
N ALA A 11 38.46 -20.89 -4.24
CA ALA A 11 37.05 -20.86 -4.64
C ALA A 11 36.61 -21.10 -6.10
N LEU A 12 35.90 -22.21 -6.28
CA LEU A 12 34.96 -22.49 -7.36
C LEU A 12 33.80 -21.47 -7.31
N ALA A 13 33.79 -20.50 -8.22
CA ALA A 13 32.63 -19.63 -8.41
C ALA A 13 31.58 -20.37 -9.23
N ALA A 14 30.60 -20.96 -8.54
CA ALA A 14 29.36 -21.41 -9.18
C ALA A 14 28.57 -20.16 -9.60
N SER A 15 28.57 -19.86 -10.89
CA SER A 15 27.71 -18.85 -11.49
C SER A 15 26.26 -19.33 -11.45
N LEU A 16 25.52 -18.94 -10.41
CA LEU A 16 24.05 -18.95 -10.49
C LEU A 16 23.65 -17.84 -11.47
N ALA A 17 23.21 -18.25 -12.65
CA ALA A 17 22.54 -17.38 -13.60
C ALA A 17 21.26 -16.84 -12.96
N THR A 18 21.31 -15.59 -12.47
CA THR A 18 20.10 -14.79 -12.26
C THR A 18 19.36 -14.78 -13.60
N ALA A 19 18.12 -15.25 -13.61
CA ALA A 19 17.26 -15.17 -14.78
C ALA A 19 17.20 -13.71 -15.26
N CYS A 20 17.86 -13.40 -16.36
CA CYS A 20 17.67 -12.14 -17.07
C CYS A 20 16.20 -12.08 -17.48
N SER A 21 15.53 -11.00 -17.09
CA SER A 21 14.16 -10.69 -17.52
C SER A 21 14.09 -10.74 -19.05
N ASP A 22 13.26 -11.63 -19.56
CA ASP A 22 12.99 -11.76 -21.00
C ASP A 22 12.10 -10.58 -21.42
N ARG A 23 12.73 -9.42 -21.66
CA ARG A 23 12.08 -8.27 -22.29
C ARG A 23 11.79 -8.70 -23.72
N ARG A 24 10.59 -9.23 -23.97
CA ARG A 24 10.09 -9.44 -25.33
C ARG A 24 10.05 -8.10 -26.04
N THR A 25 11.11 -7.80 -26.79
CA THR A 25 11.02 -6.88 -27.92
C THR A 25 10.01 -7.47 -28.88
N ALA A 26 9.03 -6.66 -29.29
CA ALA A 26 8.03 -7.06 -30.28
C ALA A 26 8.70 -7.83 -31.43
N GLY A 27 8.17 -9.00 -31.75
CA GLY A 27 8.68 -9.79 -32.85
C GLY A 27 8.35 -9.10 -34.19
N PRO A 28 9.07 -9.42 -35.27
CA PRO A 28 8.78 -8.89 -36.61
C PRO A 28 7.35 -9.19 -37.11
N ASP A 29 6.66 -10.12 -36.45
CA ASP A 29 5.40 -10.73 -36.90
C ASP A 29 4.16 -9.94 -36.44
N ASP A 30 4.32 -8.91 -35.60
CA ASP A 30 3.18 -8.20 -34.99
C ASP A 30 2.57 -7.08 -35.86
N GLY A 31 3.08 -6.87 -37.08
CA GLY A 31 2.42 -6.14 -38.19
C GLY A 31 1.99 -4.67 -37.96
N GLY A 32 2.14 -4.13 -36.75
CA GLY A 32 1.75 -2.78 -36.37
C GLY A 32 2.89 -2.10 -35.62
N GLY A 33 3.34 -0.96 -36.12
CA GLY A 33 4.40 -0.16 -35.49
C GLY A 33 3.97 0.29 -34.10
N VAL A 34 4.45 -0.39 -33.06
CA VAL A 34 4.27 0.05 -31.67
C VAL A 34 5.16 1.26 -31.43
N THR A 35 4.55 2.45 -31.33
CA THR A 35 5.25 3.66 -30.90
C THR A 35 5.22 3.71 -29.37
N VAL A 36 6.33 3.35 -28.73
CA VAL A 36 6.49 3.52 -27.27
C VAL A 36 6.64 5.01 -26.97
N VAL A 37 5.59 5.63 -26.41
CA VAL A 37 5.59 7.05 -26.03
C VAL A 37 6.19 7.30 -24.63
N GLY A 38 6.57 6.23 -23.92
CA GLY A 38 7.25 6.28 -22.63
C GLY A 38 7.55 4.88 -22.09
N GLN A 39 8.70 4.74 -21.42
CA GLN A 39 9.12 3.50 -20.75
C GLN A 39 9.53 3.81 -19.31
N VAL A 40 9.06 2.98 -18.37
CA VAL A 40 9.42 3.04 -16.95
C VAL A 40 9.86 1.65 -16.52
N ASP A 41 11.02 1.57 -15.89
CA ASP A 41 11.52 0.36 -15.26
C ASP A 41 11.24 0.41 -13.75
N VAL A 42 10.67 -0.67 -13.21
CA VAL A 42 10.37 -0.81 -11.78
C VAL A 42 11.10 -2.04 -11.24
N ALA A 43 11.94 -1.86 -10.22
CA ALA A 43 12.65 -2.93 -9.54
C ALA A 43 12.06 -3.17 -8.14
N ILE A 44 11.86 -4.44 -7.79
CA ILE A 44 11.28 -4.87 -6.51
C ILE A 44 12.18 -5.95 -5.89
N ASP A 45 12.66 -5.71 -4.66
CA ASP A 45 13.37 -6.70 -3.85
C ASP A 45 12.55 -7.00 -2.58
N ALA A 46 11.98 -8.20 -2.49
CA ALA A 46 11.16 -8.62 -1.34
C ALA A 46 11.99 -8.88 -0.06
N GLY A 47 13.32 -8.90 -0.14
CA GLY A 47 14.24 -9.05 0.99
C GLY A 47 14.69 -7.72 1.60
N GLN A 48 14.65 -6.62 0.83
CA GLN A 48 15.09 -5.29 1.27
C GLN A 48 14.01 -4.55 2.07
N ASP A 49 14.45 -3.71 3.01
CA ASP A 49 13.63 -2.74 3.76
C ASP A 49 12.32 -3.28 4.35
N ARG A 50 12.35 -4.52 4.86
CA ARG A 50 11.17 -5.13 5.49
C ARG A 50 10.74 -4.34 6.72
N ALA A 51 9.54 -3.77 6.65
CA ALA A 51 8.86 -3.14 7.77
C ALA A 51 7.43 -3.66 7.89
N PRO A 52 6.89 -3.79 9.12
CA PRO A 52 5.51 -4.17 9.31
C PRO A 52 4.57 -3.07 8.82
N ILE A 53 3.57 -3.44 8.03
CA ILE A 53 2.48 -2.54 7.68
C ILE A 53 1.40 -2.69 8.75
N SER A 54 1.16 -1.64 9.53
CA SER A 54 0.09 -1.64 10.53
C SER A 54 -1.25 -1.86 9.84
N PRO A 55 -2.07 -2.86 10.23
CA PRO A 55 -3.38 -3.05 9.63
C PRO A 55 -4.27 -1.81 9.76
N TYR A 56 -4.09 -0.99 10.81
CA TYR A 56 -4.94 0.15 11.13
C TYR A 56 -4.79 1.36 10.19
N VAL A 57 -3.89 1.30 9.19
CA VAL A 57 -3.88 2.31 8.12
C VAL A 57 -5.05 2.17 7.15
N TYR A 58 -5.73 1.01 7.15
CA TYR A 58 -6.87 0.70 6.28
C TYR A 58 -8.22 0.93 7.00
N GLY A 59 -8.38 2.12 7.57
CA GLY A 59 -9.56 2.50 8.35
C GLY A 59 -10.52 3.46 7.65
N SER A 60 -11.72 3.62 8.21
CA SER A 60 -12.69 4.63 7.79
C SER A 60 -13.46 5.24 8.98
N ASN A 61 -14.03 6.43 8.77
CA ASN A 61 -15.00 7.04 9.68
C ASN A 61 -16.43 6.57 9.36
N GLN A 62 -16.84 6.69 8.09
CA GLN A 62 -18.14 6.23 7.60
C GLN A 62 -18.05 4.81 7.06
N ASP A 63 -19.15 4.06 7.18
CA ASP A 63 -19.24 2.74 6.58
C ASP A 63 -19.62 2.85 5.10
N TYR A 64 -18.92 2.09 4.27
CA TYR A 64 -19.19 1.95 2.85
C TYR A 64 -19.29 0.46 2.53
N ALA A 65 -20.33 0.06 1.80
CA ALA A 65 -20.53 -1.31 1.41
C ALA A 65 -19.41 -1.79 0.47
N GLY A 66 -19.00 -3.05 0.61
CA GLY A 66 -17.96 -3.66 -0.22
C GLY A 66 -16.52 -3.44 0.27
N ASN A 67 -16.33 -2.72 1.37
CA ASN A 67 -14.99 -2.39 1.87
C ASN A 67 -14.67 -3.18 3.15
N ALA A 68 -13.46 -3.74 3.21
CA ALA A 68 -12.94 -4.47 4.37
C ALA A 68 -12.07 -3.53 5.24
N TRP A 69 -12.71 -2.78 6.13
CA TRP A 69 -12.01 -1.88 7.06
C TRP A 69 -11.43 -2.64 8.25
N THR A 70 -10.21 -2.27 8.65
CA THR A 70 -9.53 -2.84 9.83
C THR A 70 -9.73 -2.00 11.09
N VAL A 71 -10.17 -0.75 10.94
CA VAL A 71 -10.50 0.16 12.05
C VAL A 71 -11.62 1.11 11.65
N ARG A 72 -12.49 1.41 12.61
CA ARG A 72 -13.61 2.36 12.46
C ARG A 72 -13.48 3.46 13.51
N ARG A 73 -13.70 4.71 13.11
CA ARG A 73 -13.58 5.86 14.02
C ARG A 73 -14.93 6.52 14.30
N PHE A 74 -15.30 6.58 15.57
CA PHE A 74 -16.32 7.50 16.06
C PHE A 74 -15.68 8.88 16.29
N GLY A 75 -16.02 9.88 15.46
CA GLY A 75 -15.38 11.19 15.52
C GLY A 75 -16.02 12.25 14.62
N GLY A 76 -15.39 13.43 14.55
CA GLY A 76 -15.85 14.57 13.75
C GLY A 76 -16.64 15.59 14.58
N ASN A 77 -17.11 16.66 13.94
CA ASN A 77 -17.72 17.83 14.60
C ASN A 77 -18.86 17.45 15.55
N ARG A 78 -19.74 16.54 15.12
CA ARG A 78 -20.87 16.02 15.90
C ARG A 78 -20.47 15.33 17.21
N THR A 79 -19.23 14.83 17.32
CA THR A 79 -18.76 14.13 18.53
C THR A 79 -18.29 15.06 19.64
N THR A 80 -17.94 16.32 19.34
CA THR A 80 -17.52 17.30 20.35
C THR A 80 -18.61 17.58 21.39
N GLY A 81 -19.87 17.68 20.95
CA GLY A 81 -21.03 17.94 21.80
C GLY A 81 -21.89 16.70 22.08
N TYR A 82 -21.33 15.50 21.93
CA TYR A 82 -22.08 14.25 22.12
C TYR A 82 -22.28 13.93 23.62
N ASN A 83 -23.53 13.72 24.02
CA ASN A 83 -23.91 13.27 25.36
C ASN A 83 -24.18 11.76 25.34
N TRP A 84 -23.34 10.99 26.01
CA TRP A 84 -23.42 9.52 26.06
C TRP A 84 -24.62 8.99 26.86
N GLU A 85 -25.16 9.76 27.80
CA GLU A 85 -26.29 9.35 28.65
C GLU A 85 -27.62 9.39 27.87
N THR A 86 -27.73 10.33 26.92
CA THR A 86 -28.99 10.63 26.23
C THR A 86 -28.94 10.47 24.70
N ASN A 87 -27.74 10.25 24.15
CA ASN A 87 -27.42 10.15 22.73
C ASN A 87 -27.71 11.42 21.90
N PHE A 88 -27.92 12.57 22.55
CA PHE A 88 -28.01 13.85 21.83
C PHE A 88 -26.62 14.36 21.46
N SER A 89 -26.53 15.04 20.32
CA SER A 89 -25.35 15.77 19.87
C SER A 89 -25.73 17.14 19.32
N ASN A 90 -24.75 18.04 19.21
CA ASN A 90 -24.93 19.34 18.59
C ASN A 90 -24.24 19.39 17.21
N ALA A 91 -24.94 19.92 16.21
CA ALA A 91 -24.40 20.10 14.85
C ALA A 91 -23.34 21.20 14.75
N GLY A 92 -23.21 22.07 15.76
CA GLY A 92 -22.37 23.25 15.68
C GLY A 92 -22.77 24.14 14.49
N ALA A 93 -21.78 24.72 13.83
CA ALA A 93 -22.00 25.55 12.65
C ALA A 93 -22.38 24.72 11.40
N ASP A 94 -22.25 23.39 11.42
CA ASP A 94 -22.61 22.55 10.27
C ASP A 94 -24.12 22.59 9.99
N TYR A 95 -24.95 22.80 11.02
CA TYR A 95 -26.40 22.93 10.86
C TYR A 95 -27.07 23.66 12.04
N LEU A 96 -27.24 24.98 11.92
CA LEU A 96 -28.06 25.84 12.80
C LEU A 96 -27.82 25.70 14.31
N HIS A 97 -26.64 25.21 14.74
CA HIS A 97 -26.37 24.87 16.15
C HIS A 97 -27.42 23.91 16.74
N GLN A 98 -28.01 23.05 15.92
CA GLN A 98 -29.11 22.19 16.32
C GLN A 98 -28.63 21.08 17.27
N SER A 99 -29.32 20.90 18.40
CA SER A 99 -29.18 19.73 19.26
C SER A 99 -30.23 18.68 18.90
N ASP A 100 -29.80 17.48 18.51
CA ASP A 100 -30.66 16.40 18.04
C ASP A 100 -30.01 15.01 18.24
N ARG A 101 -30.65 13.96 17.72
CA ARG A 101 -30.14 12.58 17.76
C ARG A 101 -29.48 12.14 16.46
N HIS A 102 -28.98 13.06 15.63
CA HIS A 102 -28.41 12.73 14.32
C HIS A 102 -27.31 11.67 14.41
N THR A 103 -26.41 11.77 15.40
CA THR A 103 -25.30 10.83 15.59
C THR A 103 -25.75 9.39 15.87
N SER A 104 -26.91 9.19 16.52
CA SER A 104 -27.45 7.87 16.86
C SER A 104 -28.56 7.40 15.90
N THR A 105 -28.97 8.24 14.95
CA THR A 105 -30.02 7.90 13.99
C THR A 105 -29.38 7.27 12.76
N PRO A 106 -29.78 6.06 12.35
CA PRO A 106 -29.29 5.48 11.10
C PRO A 106 -29.66 6.41 9.93
N SER A 107 -28.74 6.64 9.00
CA SER A 107 -29.09 7.26 7.72
C SER A 107 -30.09 6.33 7.02
N ARG A 108 -31.25 6.87 6.64
CA ARG A 108 -32.26 6.16 5.83
C ARG A 108 -31.71 5.78 4.47
#